data_AF-A0A239FDP3-F1
#
_entry.id   AF-A0A239FDP3-F1
#
_cell.length_a   1.000
_cell.length_b   1.000
_cell.length_c   1.000
_cell.angle_alpha   90.00
_cell.angle_beta   90.00
_cell.angle_gamma   90.00
#
_symmetry.space_group_name_H-M   'P 1'
#
loop_
_entity.id
_entity.type
_entity.pdbx_description
1 polymer ?
#
loop_
_entity_poly.entity_id
_entity_poly.type
_entity_poly.pdbx_seq_one_letter_code
_entity_poly.pdbx_strand_id
1 'polypeptide(L)'
;MMWTSAFARVRCASVLALGLAIFAAPADLLAGTAFPDQAIDAVERPAEPFGLATSSLPEGELKAKWRGVEREQDDEQLAVELCAETPVRCSPEAAKFLDIVGDASARDGRARMGEVNRAINLAVRPGDDLVLYGATDVWRSPLALFAIGAGDCEDYAIAKFTALRAAGVAAEDLRVVILRDTLRQEDHAVAAARLDGRWFMLDNRRMAMVEDVNMKNTRPLFVMDHNGIRQYVDAPLLAATQRPVADEAALTTLASNAKKTSGRPAL
;
A
#
# COMPACT_ATOMS: atom_id res chain seq x y z
N MET A 1 4.32 48.58 55.18
CA MET A 1 5.58 47.83 55.45
C MET A 1 6.54 48.11 54.31
N MET A 2 7.71 48.62 54.65
CA MET A 2 8.82 49.03 53.76
C MET A 2 9.57 47.82 53.17
N TRP A 3 10.06 47.96 51.93
CA TRP A 3 11.43 47.68 51.43
C TRP A 3 11.40 47.85 49.89
N THR A 4 11.98 48.88 49.24
CA THR A 4 13.42 49.13 48.87
C THR A 4 14.03 47.94 48.10
N SER A 5 14.66 48.01 46.91
CA SER A 5 15.12 49.12 46.05
C SER A 5 15.38 48.64 44.60
N ALA A 6 15.36 49.60 43.69
CA ALA A 6 16.06 49.75 42.40
C ALA A 6 17.34 48.93 42.15
N PHE A 7 17.62 48.57 40.88
CA PHE A 7 18.86 48.94 40.17
C PHE A 7 18.67 48.95 38.64
N ALA A 8 19.25 49.96 38.01
CA ALA A 8 19.22 50.31 36.59
C ALA A 8 20.52 49.90 35.87
N ARG A 9 20.58 50.27 34.57
CA ARG A 9 21.76 50.45 33.68
C ARG A 9 22.03 49.25 32.74
N VAL A 10 22.43 49.38 31.48
CA VAL A 10 22.84 50.52 30.63
C VAL A 10 22.86 49.99 29.17
N ARG A 11 22.57 50.86 28.18
CA ARG A 11 22.82 50.61 26.75
C ARG A 11 24.29 50.84 26.43
N CYS A 12 24.89 50.01 25.58
CA CYS A 12 26.14 50.38 24.89
C CYS A 12 26.06 50.00 23.41
N ALA A 13 26.17 51.02 22.56
CA ALA A 13 26.38 50.94 21.12
C ALA A 13 27.89 51.01 20.82
N SER A 14 28.35 50.41 19.72
CA SER A 14 29.55 50.73 18.91
C SER A 14 29.60 49.71 17.75
N VAL A 15 29.49 50.01 16.44
CA VAL A 15 30.24 50.89 15.51
C VAL A 15 31.26 50.10 14.65
N LEU A 16 30.99 50.12 13.33
CA LEU A 16 31.83 50.13 12.11
C LEU A 16 33.06 49.21 11.91
N ALA A 17 33.12 48.62 10.71
CA ALA A 17 34.05 48.92 9.57
C ALA A 17 34.35 47.63 8.76
N LEU A 18 33.90 47.50 7.52
CA LEU A 18 34.53 47.90 6.24
C LEU A 18 35.73 47.03 5.82
N GLY A 19 35.58 46.32 4.70
CA GLY A 19 36.65 45.65 3.98
C GLY A 19 36.20 45.15 2.60
N LEU A 20 36.41 45.96 1.57
CA LEU A 20 36.23 45.64 0.16
C LEU A 20 37.14 44.48 -0.28
N ALA A 21 36.60 43.58 -1.10
CA ALA A 21 37.39 42.85 -2.08
C ALA A 21 36.67 42.89 -3.43
N ILE A 22 37.17 43.73 -4.33
CA ILE A 22 36.82 43.76 -5.74
C ILE A 22 37.67 42.69 -6.42
N PHE A 23 37.05 41.67 -6.98
CA PHE A 23 37.66 40.85 -8.02
C PHE A 23 36.81 40.97 -9.28
N ALA A 24 37.39 41.59 -10.30
CA ALA A 24 36.87 41.61 -11.65
C ALA A 24 37.02 40.21 -12.27
N ALA A 25 35.97 39.71 -12.91
CA ALA A 25 36.05 38.58 -13.83
C ALA A 25 35.85 39.10 -15.26
N PRO A 26 36.65 38.64 -16.24
CA PRO A 26 36.44 38.99 -17.63
C PRO A 26 35.22 38.23 -18.17
N ALA A 27 34.44 38.90 -19.01
CA ALA A 27 33.47 38.25 -19.87
C ALA A 27 34.22 37.65 -21.05
N ASP A 28 34.31 36.32 -21.11
CA ASP A 28 34.59 35.59 -22.35
C ASP A 28 33.36 34.77 -22.72
N LEU A 29 32.73 35.21 -23.81
CA LEU A 29 31.75 34.46 -24.58
C LEU A 29 32.46 33.28 -25.25
N LEU A 30 32.05 32.05 -24.97
CA LEU A 30 32.04 30.98 -25.99
C LEU A 30 30.94 29.96 -25.69
N ALA A 31 30.17 29.69 -26.73
CA ALA A 31 29.07 28.74 -26.77
C ALA A 31 29.54 27.30 -26.47
N GLY A 32 28.74 26.60 -25.67
CA GLY A 32 28.87 25.16 -25.44
C GLY A 32 27.54 24.64 -24.90
N THR A 33 26.80 23.95 -25.76
CA THR A 33 25.59 23.22 -25.40
C THR A 33 25.92 22.11 -24.42
N ALA A 34 25.36 22.17 -23.22
CA ALA A 34 25.06 21.01 -22.40
C ALA A 34 23.88 21.40 -21.51
N PHE A 35 22.66 21.09 -21.97
CA PHE A 35 21.54 20.98 -21.05
C PHE A 35 21.97 19.93 -20.02
N PRO A 36 21.92 20.21 -18.70
CA PRO A 36 22.08 19.15 -17.74
C PRO A 36 20.99 18.14 -18.07
N ASP A 37 21.43 16.94 -18.42
CA ASP A 37 20.61 15.75 -18.53
C ASP A 37 19.84 15.69 -17.21
N GLN A 38 18.59 16.14 -17.24
CA GLN A 38 17.69 15.90 -16.14
C GLN A 38 17.47 14.40 -16.19
N ALA A 39 18.36 13.69 -15.50
CA ALA A 39 17.98 12.53 -14.73
C ALA A 39 16.81 12.98 -13.88
N ILE A 40 15.62 12.92 -14.48
CA ILE A 40 14.38 12.70 -13.77
C ILE A 40 14.71 11.44 -12.99
N ASP A 41 15.00 11.61 -11.69
CA ASP A 41 14.89 10.53 -10.74
C ASP A 41 13.53 9.92 -11.03
N ALA A 42 13.54 8.82 -11.77
CA ALA A 42 12.37 7.99 -11.93
C ALA A 42 12.10 7.56 -10.49
N VAL A 43 11.15 8.23 -9.84
CA VAL A 43 10.56 7.75 -8.60
C VAL A 43 10.12 6.34 -8.95
N GLU A 44 10.94 5.37 -8.55
CA GLU A 44 10.74 3.97 -8.85
C GLU A 44 9.44 3.63 -8.14
N ARG A 45 8.34 3.61 -8.90
CA ARG A 45 7.03 3.39 -8.32
C ARG A 45 7.13 2.06 -7.57
N PRO A 46 6.72 2.02 -6.30
CA PRO A 46 6.82 0.79 -5.55
C PRO A 46 6.14 -0.33 -6.32
N ALA A 47 6.88 -1.43 -6.51
CA ALA A 47 6.45 -2.55 -7.34
C ALA A 47 5.04 -2.99 -6.94
N GLU A 48 4.18 -3.16 -7.94
CA GLU A 48 2.82 -3.65 -7.75
C GLU A 48 2.85 -5.09 -7.19
N PRO A 49 1.77 -5.55 -6.55
CA PRO A 49 1.64 -6.96 -6.19
C PRO A 49 1.99 -7.87 -7.37
N PHE A 50 2.59 -9.02 -7.06
CA PHE A 50 3.09 -10.01 -8.02
C PHE A 50 4.28 -9.57 -8.87
N GLY A 51 4.84 -8.37 -8.64
CA GLY A 51 5.97 -7.85 -9.41
C GLY A 51 5.65 -7.64 -10.90
N LEU A 52 4.38 -7.52 -11.24
CA LEU A 52 3.91 -7.39 -12.62
C LEU A 52 3.71 -5.93 -13.01
N ALA A 53 3.96 -5.62 -14.27
CA ALA A 53 3.70 -4.30 -14.82
C ALA A 53 2.19 -4.06 -14.93
N THR A 54 1.79 -2.78 -14.83
CA THR A 54 0.40 -2.36 -14.99
C THR A 54 0.27 -1.26 -16.03
N SER A 55 -0.91 -1.18 -16.64
CA SER A 55 -1.23 -0.13 -17.61
C SER A 55 -2.55 0.55 -17.25
N SER A 56 -2.75 1.77 -17.78
CA SER A 56 -3.98 2.52 -17.58
C SER A 56 -5.19 1.74 -18.10
N LEU A 57 -6.24 1.68 -17.31
CA LEU A 57 -7.51 1.13 -17.76
C LEU A 57 -8.34 2.20 -18.49
N PRO A 58 -8.84 1.93 -19.72
CA PRO A 58 -9.80 2.78 -20.40
C PRO A 58 -11.08 2.99 -19.58
N GLU A 59 -11.90 3.96 -19.99
CA GLU A 59 -13.25 4.11 -19.42
C GLU A 59 -14.10 2.85 -19.66
N GLY A 60 -14.89 2.47 -18.67
CA GLY A 60 -15.69 1.25 -18.67
C GLY A 60 -16.37 1.01 -17.33
N GLU A 61 -17.14 -0.09 -17.25
CA GLU A 61 -17.97 -0.40 -16.09
C GLU A 61 -17.16 -0.48 -14.79
N LEU A 62 -16.06 -1.24 -14.78
CA LEU A 62 -15.24 -1.42 -13.58
C LEU A 62 -14.66 -0.10 -13.06
N LYS A 63 -14.22 0.78 -13.97
CA LYS A 63 -13.72 2.12 -13.60
C LYS A 63 -14.85 3.01 -13.07
N ALA A 64 -16.06 2.89 -13.61
CA ALA A 64 -17.23 3.59 -13.10
C ALA A 64 -17.63 3.09 -11.71
N LYS A 65 -17.56 1.77 -11.45
CA LYS A 65 -17.80 1.16 -10.13
C LYS A 65 -16.79 1.66 -9.09
N TRP A 66 -15.50 1.60 -9.40
CA TRP A 66 -14.46 2.11 -8.50
C TRP A 66 -14.65 3.59 -8.16
N ARG A 67 -14.94 4.44 -9.15
CA ARG A 67 -15.28 5.86 -8.90
C ARG A 67 -16.55 6.03 -8.06
N GLY A 68 -17.50 5.10 -8.15
CA GLY A 68 -18.68 5.06 -7.29
C GLY A 68 -18.31 4.85 -5.84
N VAL A 69 -17.44 3.87 -5.58
CA VAL A 69 -16.89 3.61 -4.24
C VAL A 69 -16.10 4.79 -3.72
N GLU A 70 -15.23 5.40 -4.53
CA GLU A 70 -14.46 6.59 -4.13
C GLU A 70 -15.37 7.72 -3.64
N ARG A 71 -16.45 8.02 -4.40
CA ARG A 71 -17.43 9.03 -3.98
C ARG A 71 -18.15 8.66 -2.69
N GLU A 72 -18.54 7.39 -2.55
CA GLU A 72 -19.23 6.94 -1.34
C GLU A 72 -18.29 7.00 -0.12
N GLN A 73 -17.01 6.69 -0.29
CA GLN A 73 -15.99 6.84 0.75
C GLN A 73 -15.74 8.30 1.12
N ASP A 74 -15.73 9.22 0.14
CA ASP A 74 -15.59 10.65 0.40
C ASP A 74 -16.77 11.17 1.23
N ASP A 75 -17.99 10.70 0.93
CA ASP A 75 -19.19 11.03 1.72
C ASP A 75 -19.12 10.44 3.14
N GLU A 76 -18.63 9.20 3.29
CA GLU A 76 -18.47 8.53 4.59
C GLU A 76 -17.36 9.15 5.44
N GLN A 77 -16.29 9.67 4.83
CA GLN A 77 -15.15 10.25 5.54
C GLN A 77 -15.59 11.36 6.50
N LEU A 78 -16.51 12.23 6.06
CA LEU A 78 -17.08 13.28 6.92
C LEU A 78 -17.83 12.71 8.13
N ALA A 79 -18.59 11.62 7.95
CA ALA A 79 -19.30 10.97 9.03
C ALA A 79 -18.34 10.33 10.06
N VAL A 80 -17.26 9.72 9.58
CA VAL A 80 -16.20 9.14 10.43
C VAL A 80 -15.47 10.23 11.22
N GLU A 81 -15.11 11.35 10.57
CA GLU A 81 -14.44 12.49 11.23
C GLU A 81 -15.30 13.10 12.33
N LEU A 82 -16.58 13.39 12.04
CA LEU A 82 -17.51 13.92 13.03
C LEU A 82 -17.69 12.97 14.22
N CYS A 83 -17.74 11.66 13.95
CA CYS A 83 -17.82 10.66 15.01
C CYS A 83 -16.56 10.63 15.88
N ALA A 84 -15.37 10.72 15.28
CA ALA A 84 -14.10 10.73 16.00
C ALA A 84 -13.97 11.96 16.92
N GLU A 85 -14.47 13.12 16.50
CA GLU A 85 -14.46 14.35 17.31
C GLU A 85 -15.54 14.36 18.40
N THR A 86 -16.75 13.89 18.09
CA THR A 86 -17.91 13.94 18.99
C THR A 86 -18.59 12.56 19.11
N PRO A 87 -18.08 11.66 19.97
CA PRO A 87 -18.55 10.27 20.08
C PRO A 87 -20.04 10.11 20.42
N VAL A 88 -20.70 11.14 20.96
CA VAL A 88 -22.12 11.11 21.37
C VAL A 88 -23.10 11.00 20.20
N ARG A 89 -22.66 11.28 18.96
CA ARG A 89 -23.51 11.27 17.75
C ARG A 89 -23.04 10.31 16.66
N CYS A 90 -22.30 9.27 17.04
CA CYS A 90 -21.80 8.30 16.08
C CYS A 90 -22.89 7.33 15.60
N SER A 91 -22.93 7.03 14.29
CA SER A 91 -23.71 5.89 13.82
C SER A 91 -23.05 4.58 14.28
N PRO A 92 -23.79 3.48 14.45
CA PRO A 92 -23.20 2.18 14.82
C PRO A 92 -22.12 1.71 13.84
N GLU A 93 -22.25 2.04 12.57
CA GLU A 93 -21.32 1.68 11.50
C GLU A 93 -20.03 2.47 11.61
N ALA A 94 -20.12 3.79 11.79
CA ALA A 94 -18.96 4.66 11.99
C ALA A 94 -18.21 4.30 13.27
N ALA A 95 -18.93 3.98 14.35
CA ALA A 95 -18.34 3.55 15.62
C ALA A 95 -17.57 2.24 15.43
N LYS A 96 -18.19 1.25 14.76
CA LYS A 96 -17.54 -0.02 14.43
C LYS A 96 -16.30 0.18 13.57
N PHE A 97 -16.36 1.04 12.55
CA PHE A 97 -15.21 1.33 11.71
C PHE A 97 -14.06 1.95 12.53
N LEU A 98 -14.36 2.93 13.38
CA LEU A 98 -13.36 3.56 14.25
C LEU A 98 -12.80 2.61 15.30
N ASP A 99 -13.59 1.69 15.86
CA ASP A 99 -13.09 0.67 16.78
C ASP A 99 -12.04 -0.22 16.09
N ILE A 100 -12.33 -0.70 14.88
CA ILE A 100 -11.40 -1.50 14.07
C ILE A 100 -10.12 -0.71 13.75
N VAL A 101 -10.27 0.54 13.33
CA VAL A 101 -9.13 1.41 12.99
C VAL A 101 -8.30 1.72 14.24
N GLY A 102 -8.93 1.99 15.38
CA GLY A 102 -8.26 2.27 16.64
C GLY A 102 -7.44 1.07 17.12
N ASP A 103 -8.04 -0.13 17.10
CA ASP A 103 -7.35 -1.37 17.42
C ASP A 103 -6.16 -1.62 16.48
N ALA A 104 -6.35 -1.45 15.17
CA ALA A 104 -5.27 -1.63 14.21
C ALA A 104 -4.13 -0.60 14.41
N SER A 105 -4.47 0.66 14.66
CA SER A 105 -3.51 1.76 14.85
C SER A 105 -2.64 1.58 16.10
N ALA A 106 -3.16 0.88 17.12
CA ALA A 106 -2.40 0.52 18.32
C ALA A 106 -1.35 -0.59 18.10
N ARG A 107 -1.24 -1.12 16.87
CA ARG A 107 -0.34 -2.22 16.49
C ARG A 107 0.59 -1.77 15.35
N ASP A 108 1.71 -2.47 15.20
CA ASP A 108 2.69 -2.22 14.15
C ASP A 108 2.87 -3.40 13.19
N GLY A 109 3.41 -3.09 12.01
CA GLY A 109 3.80 -4.06 11.00
C GLY A 109 2.71 -5.08 10.69
N ARG A 110 3.07 -6.37 10.79
CA ARG A 110 2.14 -7.48 10.45
C ARG A 110 0.95 -7.57 11.40
N ALA A 111 1.09 -7.14 12.65
CA ALA A 111 0.00 -7.19 13.62
C ALA A 111 -1.12 -6.19 13.26
N ARG A 112 -0.76 -4.99 12.78
CA ARG A 112 -1.73 -4.01 12.25
C ARG A 112 -2.57 -4.59 11.11
N MET A 113 -1.91 -5.17 10.11
CA MET A 113 -2.59 -5.81 8.97
C MET A 113 -3.47 -6.97 9.40
N GLY A 114 -2.97 -7.80 10.32
CA GLY A 114 -3.70 -8.94 10.86
C GLY A 114 -4.94 -8.55 11.63
N GLU A 115 -4.91 -7.45 12.39
CA GLU A 115 -6.06 -6.95 13.13
C GLU A 115 -7.18 -6.52 12.18
N VAL A 116 -6.88 -5.70 11.18
CA VAL A 116 -7.88 -5.29 10.17
C VAL A 116 -8.46 -6.49 9.46
N ASN A 117 -7.61 -7.43 9.00
CA ASN A 117 -8.08 -8.64 8.31
C ASN A 117 -9.05 -9.44 9.18
N ARG A 118 -8.68 -9.67 10.44
CA ARG A 118 -9.47 -10.44 11.39
C ARG A 118 -10.79 -9.74 11.71
N ALA A 119 -10.73 -8.47 12.09
CA ALA A 119 -11.89 -7.74 12.58
C ALA A 119 -12.97 -7.61 11.50
N ILE A 120 -12.59 -7.28 10.26
CA ILE A 120 -13.54 -7.20 9.14
C ILE A 120 -14.09 -8.57 8.78
N ASN A 121 -13.25 -9.61 8.74
CA ASN A 121 -13.72 -10.97 8.48
C ASN A 121 -14.74 -11.48 9.51
N LEU A 122 -14.69 -10.99 10.75
CA LEU A 122 -15.65 -11.33 11.80
C LEU A 122 -16.88 -10.42 11.84
N ALA A 123 -16.74 -9.17 11.39
CA ALA A 123 -17.80 -8.17 11.44
C ALA A 123 -18.84 -8.31 10.32
N VAL A 124 -18.46 -8.95 9.21
CA VAL A 124 -19.27 -9.06 7.99
C VAL A 124 -19.54 -10.53 7.70
N ARG A 125 -20.76 -10.85 7.26
CA ARG A 125 -21.12 -12.18 6.75
C ARG A 125 -20.98 -12.23 5.22
N PRO A 126 -20.43 -13.31 4.64
CA PRO A 126 -20.47 -13.47 3.19
C PRO A 126 -21.92 -13.46 2.68
N GLY A 127 -22.20 -12.69 1.64
CA GLY A 127 -23.51 -12.53 1.03
C GLY A 127 -23.41 -12.43 -0.50
N ASP A 128 -24.55 -12.58 -1.17
CA ASP A 128 -24.67 -12.43 -2.63
C ASP A 128 -25.41 -11.12 -2.91
N ASP A 129 -24.83 -10.28 -3.77
CA ASP A 129 -25.39 -8.96 -4.10
C ASP A 129 -26.78 -9.00 -4.69
N LEU A 130 -27.10 -10.03 -5.49
CA LEU A 130 -28.44 -10.16 -6.04
C LEU A 130 -29.48 -10.31 -4.92
N VAL A 131 -29.10 -10.97 -3.82
CA VAL A 131 -29.96 -11.11 -2.63
C VAL A 131 -29.97 -9.84 -1.80
N LEU A 132 -28.84 -9.17 -1.64
CA LEU A 132 -28.70 -7.98 -0.78
C LEU A 132 -29.28 -6.71 -1.41
N TYR A 133 -29.08 -6.53 -2.71
CA TYR A 133 -29.33 -5.29 -3.44
C TYR A 133 -30.27 -5.45 -4.64
N GLY A 134 -30.59 -6.68 -5.05
CA GLY A 134 -31.42 -6.94 -6.24
C GLY A 134 -30.68 -6.68 -7.57
N ALA A 135 -29.35 -6.51 -7.51
CA ALA A 135 -28.45 -6.32 -8.63
C ALA A 135 -27.13 -7.06 -8.36
N THR A 136 -26.39 -7.42 -9.39
CA THR A 136 -25.11 -8.13 -9.28
C THR A 136 -23.93 -7.15 -9.25
N ASP A 137 -22.87 -7.47 -8.51
CA ASP A 137 -21.56 -6.77 -8.53
C ASP A 137 -21.74 -5.29 -8.15
N VAL A 138 -22.30 -5.07 -6.96
CA VAL A 138 -22.64 -3.79 -6.34
C VAL A 138 -21.60 -3.47 -5.26
N TRP A 139 -20.69 -2.56 -5.60
CA TRP A 139 -19.56 -2.26 -4.73
C TRP A 139 -19.95 -1.24 -3.66
N ARG A 140 -19.67 -1.54 -2.39
CA ARG A 140 -20.01 -0.68 -1.26
C ARG A 140 -18.77 -0.23 -0.48
N SER A 141 -18.86 0.99 0.03
CA SER A 141 -17.93 1.55 1.01
C SER A 141 -18.09 0.95 2.42
N PRO A 142 -17.13 1.16 3.35
CA PRO A 142 -17.11 0.49 4.64
C PRO A 142 -18.36 0.69 5.52
N LEU A 143 -18.90 1.91 5.64
CA LEU A 143 -20.07 2.11 6.52
C LEU A 143 -21.33 1.53 5.87
N ALA A 144 -21.49 1.66 4.56
CA ALA A 144 -22.54 1.00 3.80
C ALA A 144 -22.51 -0.53 3.98
N LEU A 145 -21.33 -1.14 3.91
CA LEU A 145 -21.14 -2.56 4.19
C LEU A 145 -21.54 -2.92 5.63
N PHE A 146 -21.13 -2.12 6.62
CA PHE A 146 -21.46 -2.38 8.02
C PHE A 146 -22.94 -2.17 8.35
N ALA A 147 -23.64 -1.29 7.63
CA ALA A 147 -25.07 -1.09 7.76
C ALA A 147 -25.86 -2.36 7.36
N ILE A 148 -25.42 -3.05 6.30
CA ILE A 148 -25.99 -4.32 5.85
C ILE A 148 -25.48 -5.49 6.72
N GLY A 149 -24.22 -5.43 7.14
CA GLY A 149 -23.54 -6.49 7.89
C GLY A 149 -23.27 -7.76 7.05
N ALA A 150 -23.38 -7.65 5.72
CA ALA A 150 -23.07 -8.69 4.76
C ALA A 150 -22.63 -8.07 3.42
N GLY A 151 -21.77 -8.78 2.70
CA GLY A 151 -21.24 -8.39 1.40
C GLY A 151 -20.43 -9.55 0.81
N ASP A 152 -19.92 -9.39 -0.40
CA ASP A 152 -19.17 -10.42 -1.10
C ASP A 152 -17.65 -10.16 -1.09
N CYS A 153 -16.89 -10.38 -2.16
CA CYS A 153 -15.43 -10.30 -2.08
C CYS A 153 -14.87 -8.87 -2.12
N GLU A 154 -15.41 -8.02 -2.97
CA GLU A 154 -14.95 -6.65 -3.17
C GLU A 154 -15.27 -5.78 -1.97
N ASP A 155 -16.43 -5.95 -1.36
CA ASP A 155 -16.85 -5.19 -0.19
C ASP A 155 -15.87 -5.38 0.96
N TYR A 156 -15.45 -6.63 1.21
CA TYR A 156 -14.44 -6.93 2.22
C TYR A 156 -13.07 -6.33 1.85
N ALA A 157 -12.68 -6.40 0.58
CA ALA A 157 -11.41 -5.87 0.12
C ALA A 157 -11.37 -4.33 0.26
N ILE A 158 -12.44 -3.65 -0.13
CA ILE A 158 -12.62 -2.20 0.01
C ILE A 158 -12.60 -1.80 1.48
N ALA A 159 -13.34 -2.50 2.34
CA ALA A 159 -13.35 -2.24 3.77
C ALA A 159 -11.96 -2.37 4.40
N LYS A 160 -11.21 -3.42 4.04
CA LYS A 160 -9.84 -3.65 4.54
C LYS A 160 -8.86 -2.60 4.03
N PHE A 161 -8.92 -2.29 2.74
CA PHE A 161 -8.10 -1.23 2.14
C PHE A 161 -8.30 0.11 2.86
N THR A 162 -9.55 0.48 3.09
CA THR A 162 -9.91 1.77 3.72
C THR A 162 -9.51 1.80 5.19
N ALA A 163 -9.77 0.72 5.93
CA ALA A 163 -9.39 0.62 7.34
C ALA A 163 -7.87 0.61 7.54
N LEU A 164 -7.10 -0.05 6.66
CA LEU A 164 -5.63 0.00 6.73
C LEU A 164 -5.07 1.39 6.45
N ARG A 165 -5.65 2.10 5.48
CA ARG A 165 -5.28 3.50 5.18
C ARG A 165 -5.56 4.39 6.39
N ALA A 166 -6.75 4.26 6.97
CA ALA A 166 -7.13 5.00 8.18
C ALA A 166 -6.25 4.63 9.39
N ALA A 167 -5.77 3.38 9.47
CA ALA A 167 -4.82 2.92 10.49
C ALA A 167 -3.34 3.29 10.21
N GLY A 168 -3.09 4.16 9.21
CA GLY A 168 -1.78 4.71 8.94
C GLY A 168 -0.84 3.81 8.13
N VAL A 169 -1.35 2.84 7.37
CA VAL A 169 -0.55 2.19 6.32
C VAL A 169 -0.45 3.14 5.12
N ALA A 170 0.75 3.33 4.59
CA ALA A 170 1.02 4.28 3.52
C ALA A 170 0.21 3.93 2.25
N ALA A 171 -0.25 4.95 1.53
CA ALA A 171 -1.16 4.77 0.40
C ALA A 171 -0.50 4.01 -0.76
N GLU A 172 0.82 4.16 -0.92
CA GLU A 172 1.65 3.42 -1.86
C GLU A 172 1.83 1.94 -1.50
N ASP A 173 1.57 1.56 -0.23
CA ASP A 173 1.66 0.20 0.31
C ASP A 173 0.31 -0.51 0.37
N LEU A 174 -0.75 0.06 -0.20
CA LEU A 174 -2.10 -0.51 -0.18
C LEU A 174 -2.68 -0.65 -1.57
N ARG A 175 -3.28 -1.81 -1.85
CA ARG A 175 -4.06 -2.07 -3.08
C ARG A 175 -5.35 -2.82 -2.79
N VAL A 176 -6.33 -2.66 -3.66
CA VAL A 176 -7.35 -3.69 -3.92
C VAL A 176 -6.95 -4.41 -5.21
N VAL A 177 -6.99 -5.75 -5.19
CA VAL A 177 -6.59 -6.59 -6.32
C VAL A 177 -7.78 -7.47 -6.72
N ILE A 178 -8.14 -7.45 -8.00
CA ILE A 178 -9.03 -8.44 -8.60
C ILE A 178 -8.17 -9.48 -9.30
N LEU A 179 -8.44 -10.74 -8.99
CA LEU A 179 -7.77 -11.89 -9.58
C LEU A 179 -8.79 -12.92 -10.07
N ARG A 180 -8.41 -13.73 -11.04
CA ARG A 180 -9.14 -14.95 -11.44
C ARG A 180 -8.62 -16.11 -10.61
N ASP A 181 -9.46 -16.75 -9.82
CA ASP A 181 -9.20 -18.07 -9.23
C ASP A 181 -9.42 -19.14 -10.30
N THR A 182 -8.36 -19.83 -10.70
CA THR A 182 -8.40 -20.77 -11.83
C THR A 182 -8.83 -22.16 -11.42
N LEU A 183 -8.87 -22.47 -10.11
CA LEU A 183 -9.48 -23.71 -9.63
C LEU A 183 -11.00 -23.57 -9.56
N ARG A 184 -11.48 -22.42 -9.06
CA ARG A 184 -12.91 -22.14 -8.89
C ARG A 184 -13.57 -21.52 -10.12
N GLN A 185 -12.76 -21.08 -11.09
CA GLN A 185 -13.21 -20.45 -12.34
C GLN A 185 -13.99 -19.14 -12.14
N GLU A 186 -13.69 -18.41 -11.08
CA GLU A 186 -14.38 -17.18 -10.68
C GLU A 186 -13.40 -16.03 -10.46
N ASP A 187 -13.87 -14.79 -10.63
CA ASP A 187 -13.12 -13.62 -10.18
C ASP A 187 -13.26 -13.47 -8.66
N HIS A 188 -12.24 -12.92 -8.02
CA HIS A 188 -12.17 -12.72 -6.58
C HIS A 188 -11.40 -11.44 -6.28
N ALA A 189 -11.89 -10.66 -5.33
CA ALA A 189 -11.24 -9.44 -4.86
C ALA A 189 -10.59 -9.65 -3.49
N VAL A 190 -9.39 -9.09 -3.32
CA VAL A 190 -8.63 -9.10 -2.05
C VAL A 190 -8.01 -7.72 -1.81
N ALA A 191 -7.85 -7.35 -0.54
CA ALA A 191 -6.94 -6.25 -0.20
C ALA A 191 -5.50 -6.77 -0.20
N ALA A 192 -4.55 -5.93 -0.58
CA ALA A 192 -3.13 -6.21 -0.49
C ALA A 192 -2.42 -5.10 0.27
N ALA A 193 -1.53 -5.47 1.18
CA ALA A 193 -0.75 -4.54 1.97
C ALA A 193 0.72 -4.93 1.96
N ARG A 194 1.61 -3.94 1.74
CA ARG A 194 3.06 -4.15 1.66
C ARG A 194 3.71 -3.95 3.02
N LEU A 195 4.59 -4.88 3.40
CA LEU A 195 5.42 -4.79 4.59
C LEU A 195 6.80 -5.36 4.28
N ASP A 196 7.85 -4.58 4.58
CA ASP A 196 9.25 -4.95 4.34
C ASP A 196 9.50 -5.39 2.89
N GLY A 197 8.91 -4.68 1.93
CA GLY A 197 9.02 -4.97 0.50
C GLY A 197 8.20 -6.17 0.00
N ARG A 198 7.41 -6.82 0.86
CA ARG A 198 6.58 -7.99 0.50
C ARG A 198 5.10 -7.66 0.54
N TRP A 199 4.34 -8.16 -0.43
CA TRP A 199 2.89 -7.97 -0.48
C TRP A 199 2.15 -9.11 0.19
N PHE A 200 1.26 -8.78 1.12
CA PHE A 200 0.38 -9.73 1.78
C PHE A 200 -1.07 -9.51 1.36
N MET A 201 -1.71 -10.59 0.90
CA MET A 201 -3.13 -10.62 0.52
C MET A 201 -3.99 -10.88 1.76
N LEU A 202 -4.95 -9.99 2.00
CA LEU A 202 -5.95 -10.04 3.06
C LEU A 202 -7.29 -10.45 2.45
N ASP A 203 -7.63 -11.73 2.64
CA ASP A 203 -8.71 -12.42 1.95
C ASP A 203 -9.91 -12.66 2.90
N ASN A 204 -11.15 -12.56 2.43
CA ASN A 204 -12.33 -12.88 3.24
C ASN A 204 -12.56 -14.39 3.39
N ARG A 205 -11.97 -15.20 2.51
CA ARG A 205 -12.09 -16.68 2.54
C ARG A 205 -11.21 -17.34 3.61
N ARG A 206 -10.26 -16.60 4.20
CA ARG A 206 -9.29 -17.13 5.17
C ARG A 206 -8.70 -16.04 6.05
N MET A 207 -8.40 -16.40 7.30
CA MET A 207 -7.75 -15.48 8.25
C MET A 207 -6.25 -15.31 7.99
N ALA A 208 -5.61 -16.33 7.40
CA ALA A 208 -4.19 -16.27 7.09
C ALA A 208 -3.93 -15.29 5.94
N MET A 209 -3.11 -14.27 6.21
CA MET A 209 -2.60 -13.38 5.16
C MET A 209 -1.52 -14.09 4.36
N VAL A 210 -1.73 -14.22 3.06
CA VAL A 210 -0.86 -14.98 2.14
C VAL A 210 0.00 -14.02 1.33
N GLU A 211 1.30 -14.26 1.27
CA GLU A 211 2.19 -13.47 0.42
C GLU A 211 1.84 -13.67 -1.06
N ASP A 212 1.94 -12.62 -1.88
CA ASP A 212 1.63 -12.65 -3.31
C ASP A 212 2.35 -13.77 -4.07
N VAL A 213 3.65 -13.98 -3.80
CA VAL A 213 4.46 -15.06 -4.40
C VAL A 213 3.96 -16.47 -4.06
N ASN A 214 3.12 -16.59 -3.03
CA ASN A 214 2.53 -17.85 -2.57
C ASN A 214 1.07 -18.01 -3.02
N MET A 215 0.51 -17.05 -3.75
CA MET A 215 -0.83 -17.14 -4.35
C MET A 215 -0.78 -18.05 -5.58
N LYS A 216 -1.18 -19.31 -5.37
CA LYS A 216 -1.23 -20.33 -6.42
C LYS A 216 -2.60 -20.34 -7.09
N ASN A 217 -2.63 -20.72 -8.36
CA ASN A 217 -3.85 -20.88 -9.16
C ASN A 217 -4.65 -19.57 -9.27
N THR A 218 -3.93 -18.46 -9.34
CA THR A 218 -4.52 -17.14 -9.47
C THR A 218 -3.89 -16.40 -10.63
N ARG A 219 -4.70 -15.63 -11.35
CA ARG A 219 -4.20 -14.68 -12.35
C ARG A 219 -4.64 -13.28 -11.94
N PRO A 220 -3.73 -12.38 -11.56
CA PRO A 220 -4.12 -11.01 -11.25
C PRO A 220 -4.62 -10.32 -12.53
N LEU A 221 -5.75 -9.62 -12.43
CA LEU A 221 -6.43 -8.97 -13.56
C LEU A 221 -6.34 -7.45 -13.44
N PHE A 222 -6.74 -6.92 -12.28
CA PHE A 222 -6.81 -5.50 -12.02
C PHE A 222 -6.23 -5.17 -10.65
N VAL A 223 -5.72 -3.95 -10.55
CA VAL A 223 -5.23 -3.38 -9.29
C VAL A 223 -5.75 -1.96 -9.14
N MET A 224 -6.19 -1.62 -7.94
CA MET A 224 -6.73 -0.34 -7.57
C MET A 224 -5.98 0.23 -6.38
N ASP A 225 -5.77 1.53 -6.39
CA ASP A 225 -5.26 2.31 -5.26
C ASP A 225 -6.00 3.66 -5.18
N HIS A 226 -5.48 4.56 -4.37
CA HIS A 226 -6.02 5.91 -4.23
C HIS A 226 -5.94 6.78 -5.50
N ASN A 227 -5.18 6.37 -6.52
CA ASN A 227 -5.08 7.07 -7.81
C ASN A 227 -6.00 6.48 -8.88
N GLY A 228 -6.72 5.42 -8.55
CA GLY A 228 -7.68 4.75 -9.43
C GLY A 228 -7.23 3.35 -9.84
N ILE A 229 -7.74 2.91 -10.99
CA ILE A 229 -7.65 1.53 -11.45
C ILE A 229 -6.68 1.34 -12.61
N ARG A 230 -5.94 0.24 -12.56
CA ARG A 230 -5.01 -0.23 -13.59
C ARG A 230 -5.26 -1.72 -13.89
N GLN A 231 -4.88 -2.14 -15.09
CA GLN A 231 -4.88 -3.55 -15.48
C GLN A 231 -3.46 -4.11 -15.45
N TYR A 232 -3.29 -5.36 -15.03
CA TYR A 232 -2.00 -6.04 -15.15
C TYR A 232 -1.70 -6.37 -16.61
N VAL A 233 -0.45 -6.13 -17.02
CA VAL A 233 0.05 -6.44 -18.36
C VAL A 233 0.71 -7.81 -18.33
N ASP A 234 0.47 -8.62 -19.37
CA ASP A 234 1.08 -9.94 -19.54
C ASP A 234 0.96 -10.87 -18.33
N ALA A 235 -0.07 -10.73 -17.49
CA ALA A 235 -0.24 -11.50 -16.27
C ALA A 235 -0.32 -13.00 -16.59
N PRO A 236 0.74 -13.80 -16.35
CA PRO A 236 0.67 -15.23 -16.58
C PRO A 236 -0.27 -15.85 -15.56
N LEU A 237 -0.77 -17.05 -15.85
CA LEU A 237 -1.32 -17.87 -14.78
C LEU A 237 -0.21 -18.08 -13.75
N LEU A 238 -0.44 -17.70 -12.49
CA LEU A 238 0.42 -18.13 -11.38
C LEU A 238 0.11 -19.60 -11.09
N ALA A 239 0.44 -20.45 -12.06
CA ALA A 239 0.58 -21.88 -11.86
C ALA A 239 1.67 -22.06 -10.80
N ALA A 240 1.52 -23.07 -9.95
CA ALA A 240 2.50 -23.43 -8.94
C ALA A 240 3.88 -23.65 -9.58
N THR A 241 4.67 -22.59 -9.75
CA THR A 241 5.96 -22.66 -10.42
C THR A 241 7.01 -22.85 -9.35
N GLN A 242 7.66 -24.01 -9.44
CA GLN A 242 8.94 -24.27 -8.81
C GLN A 242 9.86 -23.08 -9.06
N ARG A 243 10.66 -22.75 -8.03
CA ARG A 243 11.71 -21.73 -8.06
C ARG A 243 12.44 -21.73 -9.41
N PRO A 244 12.92 -20.56 -9.89
CA PRO A 244 13.98 -20.54 -10.88
C PRO A 244 15.09 -21.44 -10.35
N VAL A 245 15.45 -22.48 -11.10
CA VAL A 245 16.66 -23.23 -10.86
C VAL A 245 17.78 -22.20 -10.99
N ALA A 246 18.31 -21.76 -9.85
CA ALA A 246 19.55 -21.03 -9.84
C ALA A 246 20.58 -21.92 -10.55
N ASP A 247 21.13 -21.39 -11.63
CA ASP A 247 22.23 -21.91 -12.44
C ASP A 247 22.86 -23.21 -11.89
N GLU A 248 22.47 -24.34 -12.46
CA GLU A 248 23.13 -25.64 -12.22
C GLU A 248 24.58 -25.65 -12.77
N ALA A 249 25.03 -24.53 -13.35
CA ALA A 249 26.41 -24.27 -13.75
C ALA A 249 27.34 -23.93 -12.58
N ALA A 250 26.83 -23.52 -11.41
CA ALA A 250 27.68 -23.16 -10.26
C ALA A 250 28.10 -24.37 -9.38
N LEU A 251 27.38 -25.49 -9.46
CA LEU A 251 27.67 -26.69 -8.65
C LEU A 251 28.66 -27.66 -9.32
N THR A 252 28.82 -27.58 -10.64
CA THR A 252 29.79 -28.41 -11.39
C THR A 252 31.24 -27.91 -11.23
N THR A 253 31.47 -26.64 -10.88
CA THR A 253 32.82 -26.11 -10.64
C THR A 253 33.40 -26.55 -9.29
N LEU A 254 32.56 -26.76 -8.27
CA LEU A 254 33.00 -27.21 -6.93
C LEU A 254 33.28 -28.71 -6.88
N ALA A 255 32.57 -29.54 -7.67
CA ALA A 255 32.78 -30.99 -7.72
C ALA A 255 34.05 -31.39 -8.51
N SER A 256 34.51 -30.55 -9.43
CA SER A 256 35.75 -30.76 -10.21
C SER A 256 37.02 -30.58 -9.35
N ASN A 257 37.01 -29.62 -8.42
CA ASN A 257 38.19 -29.32 -7.58
C ASN A 257 38.39 -30.30 -6.42
N ALA A 258 37.35 -31.02 -5.98
CA ALA A 258 37.46 -32.00 -4.90
C ALA A 258 38.10 -33.35 -5.34
N LYS A 259 38.20 -33.62 -6.66
CA LYS A 259 38.74 -34.89 -7.17
C LYS A 259 40.25 -34.90 -7.39
N LYS A 260 40.96 -33.79 -7.10
CA LYS A 260 42.41 -33.66 -7.34
C LYS A 260 43.29 -33.86 -6.09
N THR A 261 42.72 -34.16 -4.92
CA THR A 261 43.47 -34.38 -3.67
C THR A 261 43.10 -35.71 -3.01
N SER A 262 43.43 -36.83 -3.66
CA SER A 262 43.56 -38.12 -2.96
C SER A 262 44.55 -39.01 -3.73
N GLY A 263 45.82 -38.62 -3.68
CA GLY A 263 46.95 -39.49 -4.00
C GLY A 263 47.57 -39.95 -2.68
N ARG A 264 47.34 -41.20 -2.31
CA ARG A 264 47.95 -41.87 -1.14
C ARG A 264 49.38 -42.28 -1.51
N PRO A 265 50.44 -41.96 -0.74
CA PRO A 265 51.73 -42.59 -0.95
C PRO A 265 51.74 -43.96 -0.28
N ALA A 266 52.34 -44.92 -0.97
CA ALA A 266 52.68 -46.24 -0.46
C ALA A 266 53.91 -46.16 0.44
N LEU A 267 53.87 -46.91 1.55
CA LEU A 267 54.94 -47.74 2.12
C LEU A 267 54.32 -48.68 3.15
#